data_AF-A0A932YJD3-F1
#
_entry.id   AF-A0A932YJD3-F1
#
_cell.length_a   1.000
_cell.length_b   1.000
_cell.length_c   1.000
_cell.angle_alpha   90.00
_cell.angle_beta   90.00
_cell.angle_gamma   90.00
#
_symmetry.space_group_name_H-M   'P 1'
#
loop_
_entity.id
_entity.type
_entity.pdbx_description
1 polymer ?
#
loop_
_entity_poly.entity_id
_entity_poly.type
_entity_poly.pdbx_seq_one_letter_code
_entity_poly.pdbx_strand_id
1 'polypeptide(L)'
;MHTHDHNRTPEELLERLHDISLPTAERERMRQALASYADFHPVRAKAPPGRVFAGFHLSFARRYVFALALFAVIGSLTGGISYAAESAVPGMILYPVKTRVNERVIGLLSFSDEAAIEWQTELILRRIDEAERLAVSNTLDATTEASLRTQIAANIEKVVLDTQTLDRNGRRDTAASVRTDIEASLRAHADILTALGTHSAADDTDEKTPEKKKEDGVLDSFITSLREQRHSVAEARKEAREVETDMADTARAYLATAEKSVAEARRAIDRIDEHAQTTLVAQAKTRLDVAEKRLRAAQTAFEEEQYAQAIRDAEKATFSAKETSVFAASARTIDISAELDFSSITEDDEDETEHEEPTHDTDKKEDRKEKEEDAHKRSDENTDSIIQDIVDVEL
;
A
#
# COMPACT_ATOMS: atom_id res chain seq x y z
N MET A 1 31.96 -75.80 -68.08
CA MET A 1 32.56 -77.14 -68.31
C MET A 1 33.77 -77.23 -67.40
N HIS A 2 33.76 -78.18 -66.46
CA HIS A 2 34.90 -78.70 -65.71
C HIS A 2 35.75 -77.73 -64.88
N THR A 3 35.55 -77.64 -63.56
CA THR A 3 35.89 -78.59 -62.46
C THR A 3 37.18 -78.19 -61.76
N HIS A 4 37.07 -78.15 -60.42
CA HIS A 4 38.02 -78.69 -59.43
C HIS A 4 39.51 -78.43 -59.69
N ASP A 5 40.20 -77.70 -58.82
CA ASP A 5 40.87 -78.23 -57.63
C ASP A 5 41.83 -77.12 -57.19
N HIS A 6 42.28 -76.97 -55.96
CA HIS A 6 42.21 -77.75 -54.73
C HIS A 6 42.61 -76.76 -53.63
N ASN A 7 42.06 -76.97 -52.44
CA ASN A 7 42.59 -76.55 -51.14
C ASN A 7 44.02 -75.99 -51.16
N ARG A 8 44.14 -74.67 -50.95
CA ARG A 8 45.26 -74.10 -50.19
C ARG A 8 44.64 -73.41 -49.00
N THR A 9 44.99 -73.85 -47.81
CA THR A 9 44.37 -73.34 -46.59
C THR A 9 44.79 -71.88 -46.39
N PRO A 10 43.92 -71.01 -45.81
CA PRO A 10 44.25 -69.62 -45.51
C PRO A 10 45.51 -69.46 -44.65
N GLU A 11 45.83 -70.50 -43.87
CA GLU A 11 46.99 -70.60 -43.00
C GLU A 11 48.32 -70.58 -43.79
N GLU A 12 48.39 -71.30 -44.93
CA GLU A 12 49.59 -71.30 -45.81
C GLU A 12 49.80 -69.96 -46.54
N LEU A 13 48.72 -69.19 -46.75
CA LEU A 13 48.77 -67.84 -47.32
C LEU A 13 49.17 -66.79 -46.27
N LEU A 14 48.73 -66.95 -45.02
CA LEU A 14 49.08 -66.08 -43.90
C LEU A 14 50.53 -66.26 -43.45
N GLU A 15 51.05 -67.48 -43.48
CA GLU A 15 52.44 -67.79 -43.11
C GLU A 15 53.45 -67.18 -44.09
N ARG A 16 53.10 -67.09 -45.39
CA ARG A 16 53.94 -66.41 -46.40
C ARG A 16 53.84 -64.88 -46.41
N LEU A 17 52.79 -64.30 -45.84
CA LEU A 17 52.65 -62.84 -45.72
C LEU A 17 53.38 -62.29 -44.48
N HIS A 18 53.69 -63.15 -43.50
CA HIS A 18 54.42 -62.77 -42.29
C HIS A 18 55.94 -62.57 -42.53
N ASP A 19 56.46 -62.99 -43.70
CA ASP A 19 57.88 -62.89 -44.06
C ASP A 19 58.20 -61.78 -45.08
N ILE A 20 57.19 -60.99 -45.48
CA ILE A 20 57.38 -59.80 -46.33
C ILE A 20 57.67 -58.60 -45.42
N SER A 21 58.88 -58.56 -44.88
CA SER A 21 59.41 -57.35 -44.23
C SER A 21 59.95 -56.41 -45.31
N LEU A 22 59.52 -55.15 -45.30
CA LEU A 22 60.09 -54.11 -46.16
C LEU A 22 61.62 -54.05 -45.99
N PRO A 23 62.40 -54.02 -47.09
CA PRO A 23 63.84 -53.83 -47.04
C PRO A 23 64.19 -52.55 -46.26
N THR A 24 65.25 -52.58 -45.48
CA THR A 24 65.67 -51.48 -44.60
C THR A 24 65.78 -50.14 -45.34
N ALA A 25 66.25 -50.16 -46.59
CA ALA A 25 66.38 -48.98 -47.45
C ALA A 25 65.03 -48.38 -47.88
N GLU A 26 64.02 -49.22 -48.09
CA GLU A 26 62.68 -48.78 -48.50
C GLU A 26 61.93 -48.18 -47.30
N ARG A 27 62.06 -48.80 -46.13
CA ARG A 27 61.58 -48.25 -44.86
C ARG A 27 62.24 -46.90 -44.53
N GLU A 28 63.52 -46.74 -44.83
CA GLU A 28 64.22 -45.47 -44.61
C GLU A 28 63.75 -44.37 -45.57
N ARG A 29 63.53 -44.71 -46.86
CA ARG A 29 62.90 -43.78 -47.82
C ARG A 29 61.50 -43.36 -47.40
N MET A 30 60.68 -44.28 -46.91
CA MET A 30 59.35 -43.96 -46.40
C MET A 30 59.43 -43.06 -45.17
N ARG A 31 60.38 -43.29 -44.25
CA ARG A 31 60.60 -42.41 -43.09
C ARG A 31 61.04 -41.01 -43.51
N GLN A 32 61.96 -40.89 -44.45
CA GLN A 32 62.37 -39.58 -44.97
C GLN A 32 61.24 -38.85 -45.68
N ALA A 33 60.40 -39.56 -46.44
CA ALA A 33 59.22 -38.98 -47.09
C ALA A 33 58.15 -38.54 -46.08
N LEU A 34 57.95 -39.31 -44.99
CA LEU A 34 57.04 -38.93 -43.90
C LEU A 34 57.59 -37.77 -43.08
N ALA A 35 58.89 -37.74 -42.80
CA ALA A 35 59.53 -36.65 -42.08
C ALA A 35 59.45 -35.34 -42.86
N SER A 36 59.74 -35.37 -44.17
CA SER A 36 59.60 -34.18 -45.02
C SER A 36 58.13 -33.75 -45.16
N TYR A 37 57.19 -34.68 -45.27
CA TYR A 37 55.76 -34.35 -45.25
C TYR A 37 55.33 -33.71 -43.93
N ALA A 38 55.82 -34.21 -42.78
CA ALA A 38 55.53 -33.67 -41.46
C ALA A 38 56.13 -32.28 -41.23
N ASP A 39 57.32 -31.98 -41.78
CA ASP A 39 57.94 -30.65 -41.72
C ASP A 39 57.13 -29.60 -42.49
N PHE A 40 56.55 -29.96 -43.63
CA PHE A 40 55.71 -29.05 -44.43
C PHE A 40 54.23 -29.03 -44.01
N HIS A 41 53.78 -29.98 -43.20
CA HIS A 41 52.42 -30.06 -42.68
C HIS A 41 52.41 -30.28 -41.15
N PRO A 42 52.96 -29.35 -40.35
CA PRO A 42 52.87 -29.46 -38.90
C PRO A 42 51.39 -29.44 -38.53
N VAL A 43 50.89 -30.58 -38.04
CA VAL A 43 49.56 -30.65 -37.41
C VAL A 43 49.61 -29.64 -36.29
N ARG A 44 48.82 -28.57 -36.43
CA ARG A 44 48.67 -27.53 -35.43
C ARG A 44 48.30 -28.24 -34.13
N ALA A 45 49.28 -28.50 -33.27
CA ALA A 45 49.04 -29.02 -31.96
C ALA A 45 48.07 -28.03 -31.34
N LYS A 46 46.86 -28.48 -31.00
CA LYS A 46 46.00 -27.70 -30.12
C LYS A 46 46.90 -27.36 -28.95
N ALA A 47 47.27 -26.09 -28.83
CA ALA A 47 47.94 -25.61 -27.64
C ALA A 47 47.16 -26.22 -26.47
N PRO A 48 47.80 -26.89 -25.48
CA PRO A 48 47.07 -27.22 -24.27
C PRO A 48 46.41 -25.91 -23.87
N PRO A 49 45.09 -25.85 -23.63
CA PRO A 49 44.44 -24.60 -23.33
C PRO A 49 45.21 -24.01 -22.16
N GLY A 50 46.02 -22.99 -22.47
CA GLY A 50 46.84 -22.33 -21.50
C GLY A 50 45.86 -21.89 -20.43
N ARG A 51 46.17 -22.23 -19.19
CA ARG A 51 45.53 -21.69 -17.99
C ARG A 51 45.80 -20.18 -17.93
N VAL A 52 45.23 -19.44 -18.87
CA VAL A 52 45.31 -17.98 -18.99
C VAL A 52 43.94 -17.36 -19.24
N PHE A 53 42.89 -18.16 -19.45
CA PHE A 53 41.50 -17.69 -19.53
C PHE A 53 40.54 -18.36 -18.53
N ALA A 54 41.05 -18.98 -17.46
CA ALA A 54 40.23 -19.50 -16.36
C ALA A 54 40.26 -18.63 -15.08
N GLY A 55 41.13 -17.60 -15.03
CA GLY A 55 41.28 -16.73 -13.85
C GLY A 55 40.55 -15.39 -13.94
N PHE A 56 40.20 -14.93 -15.14
CA PHE A 56 39.61 -13.60 -15.33
C PHE A 56 38.08 -13.59 -15.21
N HIS A 57 37.39 -14.67 -15.63
CA HIS A 57 35.92 -14.74 -15.53
C HIS A 57 35.39 -15.22 -14.17
N LEU A 58 36.11 -16.05 -13.42
CA LEU A 58 35.65 -16.47 -12.08
C LEU A 58 35.85 -15.38 -11.02
N SER A 59 36.80 -14.46 -11.22
CA SER A 59 37.05 -13.35 -10.29
C SER A 59 36.07 -12.19 -10.50
N PHE A 60 35.75 -11.89 -11.76
CA PHE A 60 34.69 -10.93 -12.10
C PHE A 60 33.32 -11.46 -11.69
N ALA A 61 32.97 -12.70 -12.05
CA ALA A 61 31.68 -13.29 -11.67
C ALA A 61 31.54 -13.48 -10.14
N ARG A 62 32.58 -13.91 -9.41
CA ARG A 62 32.51 -13.95 -7.93
C ARG A 62 32.30 -12.56 -7.34
N ARG A 63 32.97 -11.51 -7.84
CA ARG A 63 32.79 -10.15 -7.30
C ARG A 63 31.36 -9.64 -7.49
N TYR A 64 30.72 -9.92 -8.62
CA TYR A 64 29.32 -9.56 -8.84
C TYR A 64 28.33 -10.51 -8.16
N VAL A 65 28.64 -11.79 -8.01
CA VAL A 65 27.80 -12.75 -7.25
C VAL A 65 27.88 -12.46 -5.75
N PHE A 66 29.05 -12.08 -5.22
CA PHE A 66 29.16 -11.59 -3.84
C PHE A 66 28.50 -10.22 -3.68
N ALA A 67 28.63 -9.31 -4.65
CA ALA A 67 27.91 -8.04 -4.60
C ALA A 67 26.39 -8.23 -4.70
N LEU A 68 25.90 -9.14 -5.55
CA LEU A 68 24.48 -9.45 -5.72
C LEU A 68 23.94 -10.25 -4.53
N ALA A 69 24.71 -11.18 -3.98
CA ALA A 69 24.36 -11.91 -2.76
C ALA A 69 24.39 -10.97 -1.55
N LEU A 70 25.34 -10.03 -1.49
CA LEU A 70 25.36 -8.99 -0.46
C LEU A 70 24.20 -8.01 -0.67
N PHE A 71 23.84 -7.65 -1.91
CA PHE A 71 22.68 -6.82 -2.21
C PHE A 71 21.37 -7.57 -1.95
N ALA A 72 21.34 -8.89 -2.10
CA ALA A 72 20.21 -9.75 -1.77
C ALA A 72 20.12 -9.98 -0.26
N VAL A 73 21.23 -10.13 0.46
CA VAL A 73 21.27 -10.28 1.91
C VAL A 73 20.97 -8.95 2.59
N ILE A 74 21.61 -7.85 2.16
CA ILE A 74 21.24 -6.48 2.56
C ILE A 74 19.79 -6.26 2.16
N GLY A 75 19.40 -6.47 0.90
CA GLY A 75 18.01 -6.31 0.44
C GLY A 75 16.98 -7.18 1.16
N SER A 76 17.36 -8.34 1.73
CA SER A 76 16.47 -9.19 2.53
C SER A 76 16.42 -8.73 3.99
N LEU A 77 17.56 -8.32 4.56
CA LEU A 77 17.64 -7.78 5.93
C LEU A 77 17.04 -6.37 6.02
N THR A 78 17.38 -5.50 5.08
CA THR A 78 16.77 -4.18 4.88
C THR A 78 15.39 -4.29 4.27
N GLY A 79 15.06 -5.35 3.51
CA GLY A 79 13.71 -5.54 2.98
C GLY A 79 12.69 -5.68 4.11
N GLY A 80 12.99 -6.49 5.13
CA GLY A 80 12.16 -6.62 6.32
C GLY A 80 12.06 -5.32 7.12
N ILE A 81 13.18 -4.62 7.35
CA ILE A 81 13.22 -3.35 8.10
C ILE A 81 12.52 -2.22 7.33
N SER A 82 12.76 -2.10 6.02
CA SER A 82 12.09 -1.13 5.15
C SER A 82 10.60 -1.43 5.04
N TYR A 83 10.20 -2.69 4.99
CA TYR A 83 8.78 -3.08 5.01
C TYR A 83 8.13 -2.72 6.35
N ALA A 84 8.76 -3.06 7.47
CA ALA A 84 8.26 -2.69 8.80
C ALA A 84 8.26 -1.16 9.04
N ALA A 85 9.18 -0.43 8.40
CA ALA A 85 9.19 1.03 8.45
C ALA A 85 7.97 1.65 7.74
N GLU A 86 7.32 0.94 6.82
CA GLU A 86 6.19 1.48 6.07
C GLU A 86 4.96 1.76 6.96
N SER A 87 4.74 0.91 7.97
CA SER A 87 3.68 1.11 8.96
C SER A 87 4.09 2.05 10.11
N ALA A 88 5.34 2.54 10.13
CA ALA A 88 5.81 3.40 11.21
C ALA A 88 5.12 4.78 11.15
N VAL A 89 4.68 5.26 12.32
CA VAL A 89 4.19 6.63 12.55
C VAL A 89 5.25 7.46 13.27
N PRO A 90 5.17 8.81 13.27
CA PRO A 90 6.07 9.64 14.07
C PRO A 90 6.19 9.16 15.52
N GLY A 91 7.42 9.17 16.06
CA GLY A 91 7.74 8.63 17.39
C GLY A 91 8.22 7.17 17.38
N MET A 92 7.94 6.40 16.33
CA MET A 92 8.46 5.03 16.19
C MET A 92 9.93 4.99 15.73
N ILE A 93 10.67 3.98 16.20
CA ILE A 93 12.11 3.79 15.90
C ILE A 93 12.41 3.74 14.40
N LEU A 94 11.51 3.13 13.60
CA LEU A 94 11.71 2.95 12.16
C LEU A 94 11.16 4.11 11.31
N TYR A 95 10.54 5.13 11.91
CA TYR A 95 10.01 6.28 11.18
C TYR A 95 11.08 7.07 10.38
N PRO A 96 12.32 7.24 10.88
CA PRO A 96 13.40 7.81 10.08
C PRO A 96 13.76 6.97 8.84
N VAL A 97 13.58 5.64 8.88
CA VAL A 97 13.82 4.78 7.71
C VAL A 97 12.74 5.02 6.66
N LYS A 98 11.47 5.12 7.06
CA LYS A 98 10.35 5.48 6.19
C LYS A 98 10.63 6.78 5.43
N THR A 99 10.88 7.85 6.18
CA THR A 99 10.98 9.21 5.64
C THR A 99 12.30 9.52 4.95
N ARG A 100 13.43 8.99 5.43
CA ARG A 100 14.77 9.33 4.90
C ARG A 100 15.29 8.33 3.89
N VAL A 101 14.71 7.13 3.81
CA VAL A 101 15.16 6.08 2.89
C VAL A 101 14.03 5.72 1.93
N ASN A 102 12.97 5.07 2.40
CA ASN A 102 11.92 4.52 1.53
C ASN A 102 11.31 5.61 0.64
N GLU A 103 10.81 6.68 1.26
CA GLU A 103 10.14 7.78 0.57
C GLU A 103 11.06 8.53 -0.42
N ARG A 104 12.35 8.64 -0.08
CA ARG A 104 13.32 9.28 -0.99
C ARG A 104 13.61 8.40 -2.20
N VAL A 105 13.72 7.10 -2.00
CA VAL A 105 13.94 6.15 -3.10
C VAL A 105 12.75 6.18 -4.04
N ILE A 106 11.51 6.14 -3.52
CA ILE A 106 10.30 6.22 -4.35
C ILE A 106 10.27 7.56 -5.10
N GLY A 107 10.48 8.67 -4.40
CA GLY A 107 10.49 9.99 -5.04
C GLY A 107 11.58 10.18 -6.11
N LEU A 108 12.73 9.52 -5.99
CA LEU A 108 13.77 9.52 -7.03
C LEU A 108 13.39 8.71 -8.27
N LEU A 109 12.45 7.77 -8.14
CA LEU A 109 11.95 6.93 -9.23
C LEU A 109 10.71 7.51 -9.92
N SER A 110 10.12 8.57 -9.37
CA SER A 110 8.98 9.31 -9.94
C SER A 110 9.43 10.26 -11.05
N PHE A 111 9.78 9.71 -12.22
CA PHE A 111 10.41 10.47 -13.31
C PHE A 111 9.47 11.30 -14.20
N SER A 112 8.16 11.03 -14.18
CA SER A 112 7.17 11.80 -14.96
C SER A 112 6.40 12.79 -14.09
N ASP A 113 5.85 13.84 -14.70
CA ASP A 113 5.02 14.83 -14.01
C ASP A 113 3.85 14.15 -13.26
N GLU A 114 3.25 13.13 -13.86
CA GLU A 114 2.15 12.37 -13.24
C GLU A 114 2.65 11.54 -12.05
N ALA A 115 3.78 10.85 -12.22
CA ALA A 115 4.36 10.03 -11.15
C ALA A 115 4.84 10.91 -9.98
N ALA A 116 5.31 12.13 -10.25
CA ALA A 116 5.69 13.09 -9.24
C ALA A 116 4.45 13.60 -8.48
N ILE A 117 3.38 13.98 -9.20
CA ILE A 117 2.10 14.40 -8.60
C ILE A 117 1.48 13.27 -7.77
N GLU A 118 1.45 12.06 -8.30
CA GLU A 118 0.93 10.88 -7.60
C GLU A 118 1.72 10.64 -6.32
N TRP A 119 3.05 10.71 -6.39
CA TRP A 119 3.90 10.55 -5.22
C TRP A 119 3.71 11.64 -4.16
N GLN A 120 3.62 12.92 -4.54
CA GLN A 120 3.32 13.98 -3.59
C GLN A 120 1.93 13.82 -2.97
N THR A 121 0.95 13.40 -3.77
CA THR A 121 -0.41 13.09 -3.29
C THR A 121 -0.37 11.95 -2.27
N GLU A 122 0.38 10.90 -2.55
CA GLU A 122 0.55 9.77 -1.63
C GLU A 122 1.19 10.21 -0.30
N LEU A 123 2.21 11.06 -0.35
CA LEU A 123 2.82 11.62 0.86
C LEU A 123 1.84 12.47 1.68
N ILE A 124 0.95 13.24 1.04
CA ILE A 124 -0.10 13.99 1.75
C ILE A 124 -1.01 13.02 2.51
N LEU A 125 -1.54 12.01 1.82
CA LEU A 125 -2.46 11.04 2.41
C LEU A 125 -1.80 10.22 3.52
N ARG A 126 -0.52 9.82 3.35
CA ARG A 126 0.27 9.12 4.37
C ARG A 126 0.40 9.94 5.66
N ARG A 127 0.67 11.24 5.57
CA ARG A 127 0.81 12.11 6.75
C ARG A 127 -0.51 12.32 7.48
N ILE A 128 -1.62 12.28 6.74
CA ILE A 128 -2.95 12.35 7.33
C ILE A 128 -3.32 11.02 8.01
N ASP A 129 -3.04 9.88 7.40
CA ASP A 129 -3.22 8.55 8.01
C ASP A 129 -2.36 8.41 9.30
N GLU A 130 -1.13 8.92 9.28
CA GLU A 130 -0.30 8.99 10.48
C GLU A 130 -0.94 9.83 11.59
N ALA A 131 -1.53 10.98 11.25
CA ALA A 131 -2.26 11.79 12.23
C ALA A 131 -3.53 11.08 12.74
N GLU A 132 -4.27 10.37 11.88
CA GLU A 132 -5.44 9.58 12.28
C GLU A 132 -5.04 8.47 13.27
N ARG A 133 -3.98 7.72 12.98
CA ARG A 133 -3.47 6.67 13.88
C ARG A 133 -3.04 7.24 15.23
N LEU A 134 -2.27 8.34 15.21
CA LEU A 134 -1.83 9.01 16.44
C LEU A 134 -3.00 9.59 17.23
N ALA A 135 -4.05 10.06 16.56
CA ALA A 135 -5.28 10.54 17.22
C ALA A 135 -6.05 9.38 17.87
N VAL A 136 -6.18 8.24 17.20
CA VAL A 136 -6.80 7.03 17.77
C VAL A 136 -6.04 6.52 18.99
N SER A 137 -4.70 6.54 18.95
CA SER A 137 -3.88 6.13 20.09
C SER A 137 -3.68 7.21 21.16
N ASN A 138 -4.30 8.39 21.01
CA ASN A 138 -4.12 9.56 21.86
C ASN A 138 -2.64 9.96 22.11
N THR A 139 -1.80 9.85 21.08
CA THR A 139 -0.37 10.18 21.11
C THR A 139 0.01 11.32 20.16
N LEU A 140 -0.97 11.99 19.55
CA LEU A 140 -0.74 13.16 18.71
C LEU A 140 -0.35 14.38 19.55
N ASP A 141 0.94 14.62 19.72
CA ASP A 141 1.47 15.80 20.41
C ASP A 141 1.63 17.02 19.48
N ALA A 142 1.76 18.22 20.06
CA ALA A 142 1.87 19.48 19.31
C ALA A 142 3.10 19.60 18.40
N THR A 143 4.22 18.95 18.74
CA THR A 143 5.43 18.95 17.90
C THR A 143 5.23 18.06 16.68
N THR A 144 4.65 16.89 16.91
CA THR A 144 4.30 15.93 15.86
C THR A 144 3.24 16.49 14.92
N GLU A 145 2.18 17.09 15.46
CA GLU A 145 1.14 17.80 14.71
C GLU A 145 1.73 18.88 13.79
N ALA A 146 2.58 19.76 14.33
CA ALA A 146 3.19 20.83 13.55
C ALA A 146 4.09 20.31 12.43
N SER A 147 4.81 19.21 12.68
CA SER A 147 5.66 18.54 11.70
C SER A 147 4.85 17.93 10.56
N LEU A 148 3.76 17.20 10.88
CA LEU A 148 2.86 16.62 9.88
C LEU A 148 2.18 17.70 9.05
N ARG A 149 1.66 18.75 9.70
CA ARG A 149 1.03 19.90 9.03
C ARG A 149 1.98 20.59 8.06
N THR A 150 3.24 20.80 8.46
CA THR A 150 4.27 21.40 7.60
C THR A 150 4.55 20.54 6.37
N GLN A 151 4.65 19.23 6.54
CA GLN A 151 4.89 18.30 5.43
C GLN A 151 3.70 18.24 4.46
N ILE A 152 2.47 18.21 4.98
CA ILE A 152 1.24 18.25 4.18
C ILE A 152 1.19 19.53 3.36
N ALA A 153 1.37 20.69 3.99
CA ALA A 153 1.34 21.98 3.29
C ALA A 153 2.40 22.05 2.18
N ALA A 154 3.63 21.61 2.44
CA ALA A 154 4.71 21.61 1.46
C ALA A 154 4.42 20.70 0.26
N ASN A 155 3.79 19.55 0.48
CA ASN A 155 3.44 18.63 -0.61
C ASN A 155 2.23 19.13 -1.41
N ILE A 156 1.24 19.76 -0.75
CA ILE A 156 0.10 20.40 -1.43
C ILE A 156 0.57 21.53 -2.33
N GLU A 157 1.48 22.38 -1.86
CA GLU A 157 2.06 23.46 -2.65
C GLU A 157 2.71 22.90 -3.92
N LYS A 158 3.50 21.82 -3.81
CA LYS A 158 4.09 21.16 -4.98
C LYS A 158 3.04 20.62 -5.95
N VAL A 159 2.02 19.92 -5.45
CA VAL A 159 0.97 19.40 -6.34
C VAL A 159 0.22 20.53 -7.04
N VAL A 160 -0.05 21.64 -6.36
CA VAL A 160 -0.68 22.82 -6.98
C VAL A 160 0.21 23.38 -8.09
N LEU A 161 1.52 23.49 -7.87
CA LEU A 161 2.47 23.95 -8.90
C LEU A 161 2.60 22.96 -10.08
N ASP A 162 2.63 21.67 -9.81
CA ASP A 162 2.75 20.64 -10.83
C ASP A 162 1.46 20.53 -11.66
N THR A 163 0.28 20.68 -11.03
CA THR A 163 -1.01 20.74 -11.75
C THR A 163 -1.15 22.00 -12.60
N GLN A 164 -0.59 23.14 -12.18
CA GLN A 164 -0.48 24.33 -13.06
C GLN A 164 0.43 24.06 -14.28
N THR A 165 1.48 23.26 -14.10
CA THR A 165 2.36 22.86 -15.21
C THR A 165 1.61 21.93 -16.18
N LEU A 166 0.84 20.97 -15.67
CA LEU A 166 -0.06 20.15 -16.49
C LEU A 166 -1.09 20.99 -17.25
N ASP A 167 -1.70 22.00 -16.61
CA ASP A 167 -2.64 22.92 -17.26
C ASP A 167 -1.98 23.63 -18.46
N ARG A 168 -0.76 24.16 -18.28
CA ARG A 168 0.03 24.82 -19.34
C ARG A 168 0.42 23.87 -20.47
N ASN A 169 0.64 22.59 -20.14
CA ASN A 169 0.95 21.53 -21.11
C ASN A 169 -0.31 20.97 -21.82
N GLY A 170 -1.47 21.61 -21.66
CA GLY A 170 -2.72 21.22 -22.33
C GLY A 170 -3.44 20.05 -21.65
N ARG A 171 -3.01 19.63 -20.46
CA ARG A 171 -3.57 18.50 -19.71
C ARG A 171 -4.49 18.95 -18.58
N ARG A 172 -5.38 19.88 -18.90
CA ARG A 172 -6.30 20.52 -17.96
C ARG A 172 -7.22 19.53 -17.24
N ASP A 173 -7.74 18.55 -17.95
CA ASP A 173 -8.63 17.54 -17.35
C ASP A 173 -7.90 16.70 -16.29
N THR A 174 -6.64 16.33 -16.55
CA THR A 174 -5.81 15.62 -15.57
C THR A 174 -5.57 16.49 -14.33
N ALA A 175 -5.19 17.75 -14.53
CA ALA A 175 -4.95 18.69 -13.43
C ALA A 175 -6.22 18.97 -12.60
N ALA A 176 -7.37 19.11 -13.26
CA ALA A 176 -8.67 19.28 -12.60
C ALA A 176 -9.08 18.04 -11.80
N SER A 177 -8.84 16.83 -12.35
CA SER A 177 -9.08 15.57 -11.64
C SER A 177 -8.22 15.47 -10.37
N VAL A 178 -6.90 15.70 -10.49
CA VAL A 178 -5.98 15.65 -9.33
C VAL A 178 -6.41 16.62 -8.23
N ARG A 179 -6.75 17.87 -8.58
CA ARG A 179 -7.24 18.86 -7.61
C ARG A 179 -8.52 18.41 -6.94
N THR A 180 -9.45 17.80 -7.69
CA THR A 180 -10.71 17.26 -7.15
C THR A 180 -10.45 16.10 -6.19
N ASP A 181 -9.54 15.19 -6.53
CA ASP A 181 -9.19 14.04 -5.70
C ASP A 181 -8.55 14.47 -4.37
N ILE A 182 -7.66 15.47 -4.40
CA ILE A 182 -7.05 16.04 -3.19
C ILE A 182 -8.09 16.77 -2.35
N GLU A 183 -8.93 17.61 -2.97
CA GLU A 183 -9.99 18.34 -2.28
C GLU A 183 -10.95 17.40 -1.54
N ALA A 184 -11.38 16.32 -2.22
CA ALA A 184 -12.25 15.30 -1.66
C ALA A 184 -11.57 14.55 -0.52
N SER A 185 -10.29 14.18 -0.69
CA SER A 185 -9.53 13.45 0.34
C SER A 185 -9.31 14.30 1.59
N LEU A 186 -8.87 15.55 1.44
CA LEU A 186 -8.67 16.46 2.57
C LEU A 186 -9.96 16.69 3.35
N ARG A 187 -11.09 16.85 2.64
CA ARG A 187 -12.39 16.97 3.30
C ARG A 187 -12.78 15.71 4.05
N ALA A 188 -12.66 14.55 3.40
CA ALA A 188 -13.03 13.28 4.00
C ALA A 188 -12.22 13.01 5.27
N HIS A 189 -10.90 13.18 5.21
CA HIS A 189 -10.03 13.00 6.37
C HIS A 189 -10.28 14.02 7.49
N ALA A 190 -10.55 15.29 7.17
CA ALA A 190 -10.94 16.27 8.20
C ALA A 190 -12.24 15.86 8.92
N ASP A 191 -13.21 15.31 8.18
CA ASP A 191 -14.45 14.80 8.73
C ASP A 191 -14.24 13.49 9.54
N ILE A 192 -13.32 12.61 9.12
CA ILE A 192 -12.91 11.40 9.86
C ILE A 192 -12.28 11.79 11.19
N LEU A 193 -11.28 12.68 11.19
CA LEU A 193 -10.63 13.17 12.41
C LEU A 193 -11.64 13.84 13.35
N THR A 194 -12.63 14.56 12.81
CA THR A 194 -13.74 15.11 13.62
C THR A 194 -14.54 13.98 14.28
N ALA A 195 -14.89 12.93 13.53
CA ALA A 195 -15.61 11.77 14.07
C ALA A 195 -14.81 11.03 15.15
N LEU A 196 -13.49 10.90 14.97
CA LEU A 196 -12.59 10.30 15.95
C LEU A 196 -12.51 11.13 17.24
N GLY A 197 -12.37 12.46 17.14
CA GLY A 197 -12.37 13.35 18.29
C GLY A 197 -13.66 13.29 19.11
N THR A 198 -14.82 13.16 18.45
CA THR A 198 -16.11 13.02 19.16
C THR A 198 -16.30 11.68 19.87
N HIS A 199 -15.64 10.61 19.41
CA HIS A 199 -15.74 9.29 20.03
C HIS A 199 -14.88 9.20 21.30
N SER A 200 -13.66 9.76 21.26
CA SER A 200 -12.75 9.83 22.41
C SER A 200 -13.38 10.58 23.61
N ALA A 201 -14.14 11.66 23.35
CA ALA A 201 -14.82 12.43 24.39
C ALA A 201 -16.04 11.72 25.03
N ALA A 202 -16.58 10.67 24.41
CA ALA A 202 -17.76 9.96 24.90
C ALA A 202 -17.42 8.75 25.81
N ASP A 203 -16.19 8.24 25.73
CA ASP A 203 -15.72 7.10 26.53
C ASP A 203 -15.12 7.55 27.89
N ASP A 204 -14.75 8.83 28.00
CA ASP A 204 -14.26 9.46 29.24
C ASP A 204 -15.42 10.06 30.07
N THR A 205 -16.31 9.22 30.60
CA THR A 205 -17.25 9.64 31.67
C THR A 205 -16.65 9.65 33.08
N ASP A 206 -15.32 9.53 33.23
CA ASP A 206 -14.67 9.70 34.54
C ASP A 206 -14.15 11.13 34.73
N GLU A 207 -14.85 11.83 35.62
CA GLU A 207 -14.70 13.22 35.96
C GLU A 207 -13.32 13.49 36.61
N LYS A 208 -12.63 14.52 36.10
CA LYS A 208 -11.53 15.31 36.72
C LYS A 208 -10.09 14.86 36.41
N THR A 209 -9.55 15.38 35.31
CA THR A 209 -8.17 15.90 35.32
C THR A 209 -8.03 17.11 34.37
N PRO A 210 -7.61 18.30 34.86
CA PRO A 210 -7.53 19.52 34.04
C PRO A 210 -6.36 19.54 33.03
N GLU A 211 -5.62 18.45 32.85
CA GLU A 211 -4.52 18.35 31.87
C GLU A 211 -4.96 17.90 30.47
N LYS A 212 -6.09 17.18 30.32
CA LYS A 212 -6.59 16.71 29.00
C LYS A 212 -7.12 17.81 28.06
N LYS A 213 -7.49 18.99 28.58
CA LYS A 213 -8.00 20.11 27.76
C LYS A 213 -6.99 20.71 26.76
N LYS A 214 -5.70 20.36 26.86
CA LYS A 214 -4.69 20.80 25.89
C LYS A 214 -4.58 19.86 24.68
N GLU A 215 -4.99 18.60 24.81
CA GLU A 215 -4.92 17.58 23.75
C GLU A 215 -6.04 17.79 22.72
N ASP A 216 -7.24 18.19 23.16
CA ASP A 216 -8.36 18.55 22.27
C ASP A 216 -8.00 19.68 21.28
N GLY A 217 -7.17 20.64 21.72
CA GLY A 217 -6.75 21.76 20.87
C GLY A 217 -5.75 21.38 19.77
N VAL A 218 -5.00 20.29 19.95
CA VAL A 218 -4.02 19.83 18.94
C VAL A 218 -4.73 19.21 17.76
N LEU A 219 -5.71 18.33 18.02
CA LEU A 219 -6.52 17.71 16.96
C LEU A 219 -7.36 18.76 16.22
N ASP A 220 -7.97 19.71 16.94
CA ASP A 220 -8.74 20.81 16.35
C ASP A 220 -7.88 21.73 15.47
N SER A 221 -6.64 22.03 15.90
CA SER A 221 -5.65 22.76 15.10
C SER A 221 -5.35 22.03 13.80
N PHE A 222 -5.10 20.72 13.90
CA PHE A 222 -4.80 19.89 12.73
C PHE A 222 -5.97 19.85 11.75
N ILE A 223 -7.20 19.61 12.23
CA ILE A 223 -8.43 19.62 11.43
C ILE A 223 -8.62 20.99 10.74
N THR A 224 -8.39 22.08 11.47
CA THR A 224 -8.48 23.44 10.93
C THR A 224 -7.48 23.65 9.80
N SER A 225 -6.25 23.16 9.96
CA SER A 225 -5.23 23.24 8.92
C SER A 225 -5.61 22.47 7.66
N LEU A 226 -6.19 21.26 7.79
CA LEU A 226 -6.66 20.49 6.64
C LEU A 226 -7.78 21.21 5.88
N ARG A 227 -8.68 21.88 6.60
CA ARG A 227 -9.74 22.71 5.99
C ARG A 227 -9.18 23.92 5.25
N GLU A 228 -8.13 24.55 5.78
CA GLU A 228 -7.42 25.64 5.12
C GLU A 228 -6.69 25.16 3.85
N GLN A 229 -5.98 24.04 3.93
CA GLN A 229 -5.33 23.43 2.77
C GLN A 229 -6.34 23.00 1.70
N ARG A 230 -7.51 22.48 2.10
CA ARG A 230 -8.60 22.20 1.14
C ARG A 230 -9.06 23.49 0.46
N HIS A 231 -9.20 24.58 1.21
CA HIS A 231 -9.60 25.87 0.64
C HIS A 231 -8.58 26.38 -0.39
N SER A 232 -7.27 26.26 -0.12
CA SER A 232 -6.23 26.67 -1.08
C SER A 232 -6.29 25.86 -2.39
N VAL A 233 -6.51 24.54 -2.30
CA VAL A 233 -6.68 23.67 -3.49
C VAL A 233 -7.95 24.03 -4.26
N ALA A 234 -9.05 24.32 -3.56
CA ALA A 234 -10.31 24.71 -4.18
C ALA A 234 -10.20 26.05 -4.93
N GLU A 235 -9.47 27.03 -4.40
CA GLU A 235 -9.22 28.30 -5.10
C GLU A 235 -8.36 28.09 -6.34
N ALA A 236 -7.27 27.30 -6.25
CA ALA A 236 -6.45 26.94 -7.41
C ALA A 236 -7.25 26.23 -8.52
N ARG A 237 -8.27 25.44 -8.15
CA ARG A 237 -9.20 24.80 -9.10
C ARG A 237 -10.11 25.82 -9.79
N LYS A 238 -10.60 26.84 -9.08
CA LYS A 238 -11.45 27.89 -9.65
C LYS A 238 -10.71 28.74 -10.67
N GLU A 239 -9.48 29.12 -10.37
CA GLU A 239 -8.62 29.91 -11.27
C GLU A 239 -8.30 29.18 -12.58
N ALA A 240 -8.27 27.84 -12.56
CA ALA A 240 -8.02 27.03 -13.75
C ALA A 240 -9.24 26.85 -14.67
N ARG A 241 -10.44 27.28 -14.26
CA ARG A 241 -11.67 27.15 -15.05
C ARG A 241 -11.79 28.26 -16.11
N GLU A 242 -11.06 28.09 -17.20
CA GLU A 242 -11.42 28.70 -18.48
C GLU A 242 -11.24 27.64 -19.57
N VAL A 243 -12.34 27.25 -20.23
CA VAL A 243 -12.49 27.22 -21.71
C VAL A 243 -13.78 26.49 -22.12
N GLU A 244 -14.44 27.17 -23.04
CA GLU A 244 -15.54 26.78 -23.93
C GLU A 244 -15.14 25.58 -24.81
N THR A 245 -15.56 24.40 -24.39
CA THR A 245 -15.59 23.17 -25.18
C THR A 245 -17.03 22.88 -25.58
N ASP A 246 -17.25 22.02 -26.58
CA ASP A 246 -18.60 21.48 -26.84
C ASP A 246 -19.13 20.88 -25.54
N MET A 247 -20.12 21.56 -24.95
CA MET A 247 -20.59 21.24 -23.61
C MET A 247 -21.17 19.82 -23.55
N ALA A 248 -21.65 19.28 -24.67
CA ALA A 248 -22.17 17.92 -24.74
C ALA A 248 -21.07 16.87 -24.56
N ASP A 249 -19.94 17.02 -25.28
CA ASP A 249 -18.82 16.09 -25.15
C ASP A 249 -18.16 16.18 -23.77
N THR A 250 -18.03 17.40 -23.25
CA THR A 250 -17.53 17.64 -21.89
C THR A 250 -18.47 17.00 -20.87
N ALA A 251 -19.79 17.23 -20.95
CA ALA A 251 -20.73 16.63 -20.03
C ALA A 251 -20.70 15.09 -20.10
N ARG A 252 -20.51 14.49 -21.28
CA ARG A 252 -20.35 13.04 -21.44
C ARG A 252 -19.09 12.51 -20.74
N ALA A 253 -17.96 13.23 -20.85
CA ALA A 253 -16.73 12.85 -20.18
C ALA A 253 -16.83 12.91 -18.65
N TYR A 254 -17.48 13.96 -18.12
CA TYR A 254 -17.75 14.10 -16.69
C TYR A 254 -18.71 13.02 -16.17
N LEU A 255 -19.75 12.68 -16.94
CA LEU A 255 -20.65 11.57 -16.61
C LEU A 255 -19.91 10.23 -16.52
N ALA A 256 -19.10 9.90 -17.53
CA ALA A 256 -18.32 8.66 -17.51
C ALA A 256 -17.37 8.58 -16.30
N THR A 257 -16.78 9.70 -15.92
CA THR A 257 -15.91 9.80 -14.73
C THR A 257 -16.71 9.60 -13.43
N ALA A 258 -17.90 10.21 -13.34
CA ALA A 258 -18.79 10.06 -12.20
C ALA A 258 -19.29 8.62 -12.05
N GLU A 259 -19.69 7.96 -13.14
CA GLU A 259 -20.12 6.56 -13.16
C GLU A 259 -19.02 5.62 -12.67
N LYS A 260 -17.79 5.80 -13.19
CA LYS A 260 -16.62 5.03 -12.74
C LYS A 260 -16.37 5.24 -11.25
N SER A 261 -16.38 6.49 -10.78
CA SER A 261 -16.11 6.82 -9.38
C SER A 261 -17.18 6.27 -8.44
N VAL A 262 -18.46 6.36 -8.81
CA VAL A 262 -19.56 5.78 -8.02
C VAL A 262 -19.45 4.25 -7.97
N ALA A 263 -19.08 3.60 -9.07
CA ALA A 263 -18.84 2.15 -9.08
C ALA A 263 -17.65 1.74 -8.20
N GLU A 264 -16.57 2.52 -8.19
CA GLU A 264 -15.43 2.33 -7.29
C GLU A 264 -15.86 2.50 -5.81
N ALA A 265 -16.66 3.52 -5.51
CA ALA A 265 -17.19 3.79 -4.18
C ALA A 265 -18.09 2.65 -3.66
N ARG A 266 -18.97 2.10 -4.51
CA ARG A 266 -19.78 0.91 -4.18
C ARG A 266 -18.88 -0.25 -3.78
N ARG A 267 -17.90 -0.58 -4.63
CA ARG A 267 -16.93 -1.66 -4.37
C ARG A 267 -16.13 -1.42 -3.10
N ALA A 268 -15.87 -0.16 -2.74
CA ALA A 268 -15.18 0.18 -1.49
C ALA A 268 -16.04 -0.17 -0.27
N ILE A 269 -17.33 0.12 -0.31
CA ILE A 269 -18.28 -0.27 0.76
C ILE A 269 -18.47 -1.79 0.80
N ASP A 270 -18.59 -2.46 -0.35
CA ASP A 270 -18.79 -3.91 -0.41
C ASP A 270 -17.60 -4.71 0.18
N ARG A 271 -16.43 -4.09 0.28
CA ARG A 271 -15.22 -4.68 0.89
C ARG A 271 -15.16 -4.52 2.41
N ILE A 272 -16.08 -3.78 3.01
CA ILE A 272 -16.18 -3.63 4.46
C ILE A 272 -16.96 -4.84 4.99
N ASP A 273 -16.55 -5.39 6.14
CA ASP A 273 -17.31 -6.46 6.80
C ASP A 273 -18.77 -6.00 7.04
N GLU A 274 -19.73 -6.86 6.71
CA GLU A 274 -21.16 -6.58 6.87
C GLU A 274 -21.53 -6.33 8.35
N HIS A 275 -20.70 -6.84 9.28
CA HIS A 275 -20.85 -6.65 10.73
C HIS A 275 -20.15 -5.41 11.27
N ALA A 276 -19.30 -4.73 10.50
CA ALA A 276 -18.67 -3.48 10.91
C ALA A 276 -19.70 -2.34 10.93
N GLN A 277 -20.33 -2.11 12.08
CA GLN A 277 -21.27 -1.00 12.30
C GLN A 277 -20.58 0.18 12.99
N THR A 278 -19.53 0.70 12.35
CA THR A 278 -18.85 1.91 12.85
C THR A 278 -19.50 3.17 12.31
N THR A 279 -19.35 4.29 13.02
CA THR A 279 -19.76 5.64 12.56
C THR A 279 -19.19 5.95 11.18
N LEU A 280 -17.97 5.51 10.88
CA LEU A 280 -17.31 5.71 9.59
C LEU A 280 -18.01 4.95 8.45
N VAL A 281 -18.51 3.74 8.70
CA VAL A 281 -19.30 2.96 7.72
C VAL A 281 -20.63 3.64 7.42
N ALA A 282 -21.32 4.15 8.45
CA ALA A 282 -22.57 4.91 8.26
C ALA A 282 -22.32 6.19 7.44
N GLN A 283 -21.22 6.89 7.72
CA GLN A 283 -20.79 8.07 6.99
C GLN A 283 -20.38 7.77 5.53
N ALA A 284 -19.74 6.63 5.27
CA ALA A 284 -19.44 6.16 3.91
C ALA A 284 -20.73 5.91 3.13
N LYS A 285 -21.68 5.14 3.72
CA LYS A 285 -22.98 4.83 3.09
C LYS A 285 -23.79 6.08 2.78
N THR A 286 -23.80 7.07 3.68
CA THR A 286 -24.47 8.35 3.46
C THR A 286 -23.89 9.10 2.26
N ARG A 287 -22.56 9.14 2.13
CA ARG A 287 -21.89 9.80 1.00
C ARG A 287 -22.09 9.06 -0.32
N LEU A 288 -22.18 7.72 -0.29
CA LEU A 288 -22.53 6.95 -1.47
C LEU A 288 -23.93 7.30 -1.97
N ASP A 289 -24.92 7.39 -1.08
CA ASP A 289 -26.28 7.80 -1.43
C ASP A 289 -26.30 9.20 -2.08
N VAL A 290 -25.54 10.15 -1.53
CA VAL A 290 -25.37 11.48 -2.14
C VAL A 290 -24.76 11.37 -3.53
N ALA A 291 -23.71 10.58 -3.70
CA ALA A 291 -23.04 10.39 -4.99
C ALA A 291 -23.98 9.78 -6.03
N GLU A 292 -24.77 8.77 -5.66
CA GLU A 292 -25.76 8.13 -6.52
C GLU A 292 -26.88 9.09 -6.94
N LYS A 293 -27.41 9.87 -6.00
CA LYS A 293 -28.45 10.88 -6.28
C LYS A 293 -27.92 11.93 -7.26
N ARG A 294 -26.68 12.38 -7.07
CA ARG A 294 -26.02 13.34 -7.96
C ARG A 294 -25.76 12.76 -9.34
N LEU A 295 -25.35 11.50 -9.44
CA LEU A 295 -25.16 10.84 -10.73
C LEU A 295 -26.47 10.75 -11.51
N ARG A 296 -27.57 10.35 -10.86
CA ARG A 296 -28.91 10.32 -11.49
C ARG A 296 -29.35 11.71 -11.96
N ALA A 297 -29.12 12.74 -11.15
CA ALA A 297 -29.41 14.12 -11.52
C ALA A 297 -28.58 14.58 -12.72
N ALA A 298 -27.29 14.22 -12.77
CA ALA A 298 -26.42 14.52 -13.89
C ALA A 298 -26.87 13.83 -15.19
N GLN A 299 -27.26 12.55 -15.12
CA GLN A 299 -27.79 11.80 -16.26
C GLN A 299 -29.09 12.43 -16.79
N THR A 300 -30.01 12.80 -15.90
CA THR A 300 -31.26 13.49 -16.26
C THR A 300 -30.98 14.83 -16.93
N ALA A 301 -30.10 15.66 -16.35
CA ALA A 301 -29.74 16.95 -16.91
C ALA A 301 -29.04 16.82 -18.28
N PHE A 302 -28.31 15.74 -18.52
CA PHE A 302 -27.69 15.46 -19.81
C PHE A 302 -28.73 15.11 -20.88
N GLU A 303 -29.71 14.26 -20.53
CA GLU A 303 -30.84 13.91 -21.40
C GLU A 303 -31.70 15.13 -21.76
N GLU A 304 -31.82 16.09 -20.84
CA GLU A 304 -32.51 17.37 -21.03
C GLU A 304 -31.65 18.44 -21.75
N GLU A 305 -30.48 18.08 -22.27
CA GLU A 305 -29.51 18.99 -22.92
C GLU A 305 -29.02 20.15 -22.02
N GLN A 306 -29.21 20.04 -20.70
CA GLN A 306 -28.73 20.98 -19.70
C GLN A 306 -27.28 20.66 -19.31
N TYR A 307 -26.37 20.71 -20.29
CA TYR A 307 -24.98 20.25 -20.13
C TYR A 307 -24.22 20.92 -18.99
N ALA A 308 -24.44 22.22 -18.77
CA ALA A 308 -23.81 22.93 -17.65
C ALA A 308 -24.24 22.37 -16.29
N GLN A 309 -25.51 21.95 -16.16
CA GLN A 309 -26.02 21.32 -14.95
C GLN A 309 -25.54 19.88 -14.82
N ALA A 310 -25.54 19.12 -15.92
CA ALA A 310 -25.00 17.77 -15.97
C ALA A 310 -23.54 17.72 -15.51
N ILE A 311 -22.69 18.64 -15.98
CA ILE A 311 -21.29 18.77 -15.54
C ILE A 311 -21.22 19.02 -14.04
N ARG A 312 -21.97 20.01 -13.51
CA ARG A 312 -21.94 20.34 -12.08
C ARG A 312 -22.40 19.18 -11.20
N ASP A 313 -23.45 18.46 -11.58
CA ASP A 313 -23.95 17.32 -10.82
C ASP A 313 -23.01 16.11 -10.93
N ALA A 314 -22.40 15.87 -12.09
CA ALA A 314 -21.38 14.83 -12.27
C ALA A 314 -20.11 15.11 -11.45
N GLU A 315 -19.67 16.37 -11.37
CA GLU A 315 -18.57 16.77 -10.49
C GLU A 315 -18.88 16.50 -9.02
N LYS A 316 -20.09 16.86 -8.56
CA LYS A 316 -20.54 16.59 -7.20
C LYS A 316 -20.64 15.09 -6.92
N ALA A 317 -21.14 14.31 -7.88
CA ALA A 317 -21.19 12.85 -7.77
C ALA A 317 -19.78 12.27 -7.62
N THR A 318 -18.84 12.70 -8.47
CA THR A 318 -17.43 12.30 -8.41
C THR A 318 -16.84 12.63 -7.05
N PHE A 319 -17.01 13.86 -6.59
CA PHE A 319 -16.50 14.32 -5.29
C PHE A 319 -17.02 13.46 -4.13
N SER A 320 -18.33 13.26 -4.01
CA SER A 320 -18.92 12.44 -2.95
C SER A 320 -18.55 10.96 -3.05
N ALA A 321 -18.33 10.43 -4.26
CA ALA A 321 -17.84 9.07 -4.45
C ALA A 321 -16.37 8.90 -4.00
N LYS A 322 -15.52 9.91 -4.23
CA LYS A 322 -14.15 9.92 -3.72
C LYS A 322 -14.11 10.00 -2.20
N GLU A 323 -14.91 10.88 -1.59
CA GLU A 323 -15.05 10.91 -0.12
C GLU A 323 -15.51 9.54 0.41
N THR A 324 -16.50 8.91 -0.20
CA THR A 324 -16.97 7.56 0.18
C THR A 324 -15.83 6.55 0.20
N SER A 325 -14.97 6.57 -0.81
CA SER A 325 -13.83 5.65 -0.92
C SER A 325 -12.81 5.86 0.21
N VAL A 326 -12.57 7.12 0.60
CA VAL A 326 -11.69 7.47 1.72
C VAL A 326 -12.30 6.98 3.05
N PHE A 327 -13.57 7.25 3.31
CA PHE A 327 -14.27 6.75 4.50
C PHE A 327 -14.25 5.22 4.59
N ALA A 328 -14.52 4.54 3.48
CA ALA A 328 -14.48 3.08 3.41
C ALA A 328 -13.07 2.51 3.60
N ALA A 329 -12.03 3.25 3.19
CA ALA A 329 -10.65 2.86 3.44
C ALA A 329 -10.29 3.02 4.93
N SER A 330 -10.52 4.20 5.51
CA SER A 330 -10.22 4.47 6.92
C SER A 330 -11.02 3.57 7.86
N ALA A 331 -12.28 3.26 7.54
CA ALA A 331 -13.09 2.32 8.31
C ALA A 331 -12.44 0.92 8.42
N ARG A 332 -11.72 0.46 7.39
CA ARG A 332 -11.01 -0.83 7.44
C ARG A 332 -9.68 -0.71 8.19
N THR A 333 -8.93 0.36 7.96
CA THR A 333 -7.60 0.54 8.57
C THR A 333 -7.69 0.76 10.09
N ILE A 334 -8.64 1.58 10.54
CA ILE A 334 -8.80 1.93 11.95
C ILE A 334 -9.34 0.74 12.75
N ASP A 335 -10.32 0.01 12.20
CA ASP A 335 -10.86 -1.21 12.81
C ASP A 335 -9.76 -2.27 13.04
N ILE A 336 -8.90 -2.49 12.03
CA ILE A 336 -7.74 -3.39 12.13
C ILE A 336 -6.74 -2.90 13.20
N SER A 337 -6.52 -1.59 13.34
CA SER A 337 -5.58 -1.07 14.33
C SER A 337 -6.06 -1.23 15.78
N ALA A 338 -7.38 -1.27 16.01
CA ALA A 338 -7.96 -1.55 17.32
C ALA A 338 -7.85 -3.04 17.70
N GLU A 339 -7.90 -3.95 16.72
CA GLU A 339 -7.80 -5.39 16.95
C GLU A 339 -6.35 -5.89 17.13
N LEU A 340 -5.36 -5.10 16.70
CA LEU A 340 -3.93 -5.45 16.74
C LEU A 340 -3.15 -4.81 17.91
N ASP A 341 -3.82 -4.34 18.98
CA ASP A 341 -3.12 -3.97 20.22
C ASP A 341 -2.50 -5.22 20.88
N PHE A 342 -1.30 -5.59 20.43
CA PHE A 342 -0.46 -6.65 20.97
C PHE A 342 0.22 -6.22 22.29
N SER A 343 -0.53 -5.57 23.18
CA SER A 343 -0.05 -5.28 24.55
C SER A 343 0.01 -6.53 25.44
N SER A 344 -0.37 -7.72 24.93
CA SER A 344 -0.34 -8.99 25.68
C SER A 344 0.70 -10.02 25.20
N ILE A 345 1.83 -9.61 24.60
CA ILE A 345 3.02 -10.49 24.60
C ILE A 345 3.72 -10.26 25.94
N THR A 346 3.12 -10.77 27.01
CA THR A 346 3.85 -11.08 28.23
C THR A 346 4.66 -12.34 27.95
N GLU A 347 5.98 -12.18 27.88
CA GLU A 347 6.94 -13.26 28.09
C GLU A 347 6.71 -13.80 29.51
N ASP A 348 5.81 -14.77 29.66
CA ASP A 348 5.70 -15.61 30.85
C ASP A 348 6.02 -17.05 30.43
N ASP A 349 7.31 -17.37 30.41
CA ASP A 349 7.81 -18.74 30.50
C ASP A 349 9.20 -18.66 31.11
N GLU A 350 9.25 -18.62 32.44
CA GLU A 350 10.29 -19.22 33.29
C GLU A 350 9.92 -18.91 34.75
N ASP A 351 9.19 -19.81 35.41
CA ASP A 351 9.63 -20.19 36.75
C ASP A 351 9.14 -21.57 37.18
N GLU A 352 10.07 -22.21 37.86
CA GLU A 352 10.18 -23.63 38.09
C GLU A 352 9.12 -24.20 39.04
N THR A 353 8.88 -25.48 38.83
CA THR A 353 8.17 -26.42 39.67
C THR A 353 8.54 -26.34 41.15
N GLU A 354 7.54 -26.21 42.03
CA GLU A 354 7.55 -26.95 43.30
C GLU A 354 6.12 -27.30 43.74
N HIS A 355 5.85 -28.60 43.73
CA HIS A 355 4.64 -29.23 44.24
C HIS A 355 4.69 -29.28 45.77
N GLU A 356 3.71 -28.69 46.46
CA GLU A 356 3.23 -29.22 47.74
C GLU A 356 1.71 -29.13 47.84
N GLU A 357 1.07 -30.28 48.08
CA GLU A 357 -0.36 -30.43 48.33
C GLU A 357 -0.81 -29.66 49.59
N PRO A 358 -2.13 -29.44 49.75
CA PRO A 358 -2.73 -30.16 50.86
C PRO A 358 -4.09 -30.81 50.54
N THR A 359 -4.12 -32.04 51.03
CA THR A 359 -5.21 -32.97 51.30
C THR A 359 -6.58 -32.38 51.60
N HIS A 360 -7.54 -32.96 50.88
CA HIS A 360 -8.97 -33.05 51.16
C HIS A 360 -9.23 -33.67 52.54
N ASP A 361 -9.99 -32.97 53.38
CA ASP A 361 -10.71 -33.62 54.48
C ASP A 361 -12.13 -33.06 54.56
N THR A 362 -13.09 -33.97 54.58
CA THR A 362 -14.53 -33.75 54.64
C THR A 362 -15.03 -34.35 55.93
N ASP A 363 -15.64 -33.55 56.81
CA ASP A 363 -16.81 -34.05 57.53
C ASP A 363 -17.65 -32.94 58.19
N LYS A 364 -18.96 -33.04 57.92
CA LYS A 364 -20.12 -32.86 58.83
C LYS A 364 -20.56 -31.50 59.41
N LYS A 365 -21.83 -31.20 59.06
CA LYS A 365 -23.02 -30.90 59.92
C LYS A 365 -22.99 -29.58 60.71
N GLU A 366 -24.08 -28.88 61.00
CA GLU A 366 -25.53 -28.97 60.78
C GLU A 366 -26.09 -27.58 61.18
N ASP A 367 -27.25 -27.21 60.63
CA ASP A 367 -28.30 -26.37 61.20
C ASP A 367 -28.00 -24.98 61.79
N ARG A 368 -28.53 -23.93 61.14
CA ARG A 368 -29.45 -23.00 61.84
C ARG A 368 -30.37 -22.17 60.93
N LYS A 369 -31.64 -22.20 61.35
CA LYS A 369 -32.89 -21.59 60.89
C LYS A 369 -32.97 -20.07 60.69
N GLU A 370 -33.84 -19.71 59.72
CA GLU A 370 -34.95 -18.73 59.70
C GLU A 370 -34.80 -17.29 60.27
N LYS A 371 -35.17 -16.32 59.42
CA LYS A 371 -36.20 -15.26 59.61
C LYS A 371 -36.34 -14.45 58.30
N GLU A 372 -37.50 -14.38 57.61
CA GLU A 372 -38.66 -13.46 57.86
C GLU A 372 -38.20 -12.00 58.07
N GLU A 373 -38.72 -10.93 57.47
CA GLU A 373 -39.98 -10.51 56.84
C GLU A 373 -39.64 -9.09 56.25
N ASP A 374 -40.02 -8.69 55.05
CA ASP A 374 -41.32 -8.15 54.60
C ASP A 374 -41.32 -6.60 54.50
N ALA A 375 -41.98 -6.11 53.43
CA ALA A 375 -42.59 -4.80 53.17
C ALA A 375 -41.79 -3.49 53.50
N HIS A 376 -41.86 -2.39 52.72
CA HIS A 376 -43.07 -1.73 52.24
C HIS A 376 -42.71 -0.45 51.42
N LYS A 377 -43.56 -0.11 50.43
CA LYS A 377 -44.09 1.24 50.05
C LYS A 377 -43.10 2.39 49.77
N ARG A 378 -43.24 3.22 48.74
CA ARG A 378 -44.38 4.04 48.25
C ARG A 378 -43.86 4.81 47.01
N SER A 379 -44.62 4.98 45.92
CA SER A 379 -45.49 6.16 45.63
C SER A 379 -44.65 7.43 45.36
N ASP A 380 -44.86 8.30 44.37
CA ASP A 380 -45.99 8.64 43.50
C ASP A 380 -45.46 9.43 42.27
N GLU A 381 -46.32 9.56 41.25
CA GLU A 381 -46.59 10.73 40.39
C GLU A 381 -45.42 11.58 39.84
N ASN A 382 -45.40 11.82 38.52
CA ASN A 382 -46.07 13.00 37.93
C ASN A 382 -45.89 13.06 36.39
N THR A 383 -47.00 13.42 35.73
CA THR A 383 -47.24 14.14 34.45
C THR A 383 -46.07 14.96 33.87
N ASP A 384 -45.98 15.36 32.59
CA ASP A 384 -46.90 15.69 31.48
C ASP A 384 -46.01 15.78 30.21
N SER A 385 -46.33 15.21 29.05
CA SER A 385 -47.10 15.84 27.96
C SER A 385 -46.78 17.32 27.68
N ILE A 386 -45.85 17.62 26.76
CA ILE A 386 -45.82 18.90 26.03
C ILE A 386 -45.62 18.65 24.53
N ILE A 387 -46.71 18.89 23.79
CA ILE A 387 -46.76 19.28 22.37
C ILE A 387 -46.67 20.81 22.34
N GLN A 388 -45.91 21.38 21.39
CA GLN A 388 -46.01 22.72 20.75
C GLN A 388 -44.65 22.97 20.04
N ASP A 389 -44.48 23.62 18.90
CA ASP A 389 -45.37 24.19 17.88
C ASP A 389 -44.51 24.38 16.62
N ILE A 390 -45.10 24.10 15.46
CA ILE A 390 -44.70 24.62 14.14
C ILE A 390 -45.39 25.97 14.00
N VAL A 391 -44.72 26.99 13.44
CA VAL A 391 -45.26 28.02 12.51
C VAL A 391 -44.24 29.16 12.26
N ASP A 392 -44.08 29.46 10.97
CA ASP A 392 -43.63 30.70 10.30
C ASP A 392 -42.25 31.32 10.53
N VAL A 393 -41.42 31.31 9.46
CA VAL A 393 -40.78 32.55 8.95
C VAL A 393 -40.70 32.47 7.42
N GLU A 394 -41.54 33.28 6.77
CA GLU A 394 -41.34 33.80 5.41
C GLU A 394 -40.73 35.20 5.57
N LEU A 395 -39.52 35.42 5.00
CA LEU A 395 -39.04 36.66 4.36
C LEU A 395 -37.58 36.49 3.89
#